data_AF-D5P2J4-F1
#
_entry.id   AF-D5P2J4-F1
#
_cell.length_a   1.000
_cell.length_b   1.000
_cell.length_c   1.000
_cell.angle_alpha   90.00
_cell.angle_beta   90.00
_cell.angle_gamma   90.00
#
_symmetry.space_group_name_H-M   'P 1'
#
loop_
_entity.id
_entity.type
_entity.pdbx_description
1 polymer ?
#
loop_
_entity_poly.entity_id
_entity_poly.type
_entity_poly.pdbx_seq_one_letter_code
_entity_poly.pdbx_strand_id
1 'polypeptide(L)'
;MKVIGIEEHYKLPAVGEEHRKAGRDSASALLKAAGYGSPGAEGEWPPGIDDLGEGRIAAMDAAGVDMQILSHSVPGPETLDPAAAVELARRANDAVAAA
;
A
#
# COMPACT_ATOMS: atom_id res chain seq x y z
N MET A 1 6.67 -27.37 -1.72
CA MET A 1 6.83 -26.50 -2.90
C MET A 1 6.98 -25.09 -2.38
N LYS A 2 7.88 -24.25 -2.91
CA LYS A 2 8.00 -22.86 -2.46
C LYS A 2 6.89 -22.00 -3.09
N VAL A 3 6.20 -21.22 -2.28
CA VAL A 3 5.14 -20.27 -2.66
C VAL A 3 5.69 -18.85 -2.54
N ILE A 4 5.72 -18.13 -3.67
CA ILE A 4 6.21 -16.76 -3.75
C ILE A 4 5.09 -15.86 -4.27
N GLY A 5 4.58 -14.96 -3.42
CA GLY A 5 3.63 -13.90 -3.81
C GLY A 5 4.37 -12.75 -4.49
N ILE A 6 3.84 -12.23 -5.61
CA ILE A 6 4.55 -11.25 -6.45
C ILE A 6 3.79 -9.93 -6.68
N GLU A 7 2.59 -9.80 -6.13
CA GLU A 7 1.76 -8.59 -6.22
C GLU A 7 1.22 -8.24 -4.84
N GLU A 8 2.12 -8.26 -3.86
CA GLU A 8 1.79 -8.15 -2.46
C GLU A 8 1.95 -6.70 -2.02
N HIS A 9 0.84 -6.06 -1.72
CA HIS A 9 0.83 -4.62 -1.51
C HIS A 9 1.18 -4.24 -0.06
N TYR A 10 1.87 -3.12 0.08
CA TYR A 10 1.96 -2.36 1.33
C TYR A 10 1.59 -0.90 1.10
N LYS A 11 1.36 -0.15 2.18
CA LYS A 11 1.19 1.31 2.11
C LYS A 11 2.10 2.04 3.08
N LEU A 12 2.61 3.19 2.62
CA LEU A 12 3.15 4.21 3.50
C LEU A 12 2.02 5.20 3.86
N PRO A 13 1.62 5.33 5.14
CA PRO A 13 0.53 6.23 5.54
C PRO A 13 0.69 7.69 5.06
N ALA A 14 1.93 8.17 5.00
CA ALA A 14 2.25 9.52 4.52
C ALA A 14 1.85 9.77 3.06
N VAL A 15 1.85 8.75 2.19
CA VAL A 15 1.37 8.87 0.80
C VAL A 15 -0.14 9.09 0.79
N GLY A 16 -0.89 8.31 1.58
CA GLY A 16 -2.34 8.47 1.71
C GLY A 16 -2.76 9.80 2.34
N GLU A 17 -1.98 10.31 3.30
CA GLU A 17 -2.17 11.66 3.85
C GLU A 17 -1.98 12.75 2.81
N GLU A 18 -0.95 12.65 1.98
CA GLU A 18 -0.66 13.68 0.98
C GLU A 18 -1.70 13.71 -0.14
N HIS A 19 -2.20 12.54 -0.56
CA HIS A 19 -3.33 12.45 -1.49
C HIS A 19 -4.57 13.18 -0.96
N ARG A 20 -4.88 13.02 0.33
CA ARG A 20 -6.01 13.72 0.98
C ARG A 20 -5.80 15.24 1.01
N LYS A 21 -4.60 15.72 1.31
CA LYS A 21 -4.30 17.17 1.32
C LYS A 21 -4.41 17.78 -0.08
N ALA A 22 -3.97 17.05 -1.10
CA ALA A 22 -3.93 17.54 -2.47
C ALA A 22 -5.32 17.61 -3.15
N GLY A 23 -6.38 17.12 -2.48
CA GLY A 23 -7.72 17.03 -3.08
C GLY A 23 -7.72 16.19 -4.37
N ARG A 24 -6.68 15.37 -4.57
CA ARG A 24 -6.54 14.54 -5.76
C ARG A 24 -7.41 13.33 -5.58
N ASP A 25 -8.66 13.55 -5.96
CA ASP A 25 -9.75 12.60 -5.93
C ASP A 25 -9.83 11.80 -7.23
N SER A 26 -9.06 11.98 -8.31
CA SER A 26 -9.39 11.27 -9.57
C SER A 26 -9.02 9.77 -9.58
N ALA A 27 -7.78 9.42 -9.24
CA ALA A 27 -7.35 8.02 -9.10
C ALA A 27 -7.98 7.36 -7.85
N SER A 28 -8.08 8.12 -6.77
CA SER A 28 -8.79 7.76 -5.54
C SER A 28 -10.30 7.72 -5.72
N ALA A 29 -10.93 8.48 -6.62
CA ALA A 29 -12.36 8.37 -6.97
C ALA A 29 -12.60 7.24 -7.93
N LEU A 30 -11.67 6.91 -8.83
CA LEU A 30 -11.75 5.68 -9.61
C LEU A 30 -11.70 4.47 -8.67
N LEU A 31 -10.74 4.46 -7.74
CA LEU A 31 -10.61 3.42 -6.72
C LEU A 31 -11.83 3.38 -5.79
N LYS A 32 -12.31 4.54 -5.31
CA LYS A 32 -13.52 4.66 -4.49
C LYS A 32 -14.78 4.23 -5.25
N ALA A 33 -14.90 4.58 -6.53
CA ALA A 33 -15.98 4.09 -7.40
C ALA A 33 -15.88 2.58 -7.64
N ALA A 34 -14.68 2.02 -7.60
CA ALA A 34 -14.40 0.58 -7.63
C ALA A 34 -14.43 -0.07 -6.23
N GLY A 35 -14.88 0.63 -5.18
CA GLY A 35 -14.95 0.13 -3.80
C GLY A 35 -13.72 0.48 -2.96
N TYR A 36 -12.50 0.32 -3.48
CA TYR A 36 -11.23 0.51 -2.76
C TYR A 36 -11.07 1.87 -2.03
N GLY A 37 -10.58 1.81 -0.79
CA GLY A 37 -10.39 2.94 0.12
C GLY A 37 -11.66 3.55 0.73
N SER A 38 -12.85 3.00 0.47
CA SER A 38 -14.12 3.49 1.04
C SER A 38 -14.40 2.90 2.43
N PRO A 39 -15.04 3.63 3.37
CA PRO A 39 -15.46 3.05 4.64
C PRO A 39 -16.39 1.84 4.42
N GLY A 40 -16.19 0.75 5.17
CA GLY A 40 -16.99 -0.47 5.07
C GLY A 40 -16.25 -1.66 4.45
N ALA A 41 -16.82 -2.86 4.63
CA ALA A 41 -16.15 -4.14 4.34
C ALA A 41 -15.72 -4.35 2.88
N GLU A 42 -16.35 -3.66 1.92
CA GLU A 42 -16.04 -3.77 0.49
C GLU A 42 -15.01 -2.74 0.01
N GLY A 43 -14.64 -1.77 0.86
CA GLY A 43 -13.75 -0.70 0.48
C GLY A 43 -12.57 -0.45 1.41
N GLU A 44 -12.56 -0.99 2.61
CA GLU A 44 -11.36 -0.90 3.45
C GLU A 44 -10.20 -1.68 2.81
N TRP A 45 -9.00 -1.13 2.92
CA TRP A 45 -7.83 -1.91 2.56
C TRP A 45 -7.79 -3.18 3.41
N PRO A 46 -7.30 -4.31 2.85
CA PRO A 46 -7.18 -5.53 3.63
C PRO A 46 -6.45 -5.25 4.96
N PRO A 47 -6.91 -5.83 6.08
CA PRO A 47 -6.19 -5.72 7.34
C PRO A 47 -4.70 -6.05 7.16
N GLY A 48 -3.83 -5.23 7.73
CA GLY A 48 -2.37 -5.42 7.63
C GLY A 48 -1.68 -4.74 6.44
N ILE A 49 -2.38 -3.94 5.62
CA ILE A 49 -1.74 -3.23 4.49
C ILE A 49 -0.60 -2.28 4.92
N ASP A 50 -0.70 -1.72 6.13
CA ASP A 50 0.32 -0.85 6.72
C ASP A 50 1.32 -1.62 7.61
N ASP A 51 1.12 -2.92 7.80
CA ASP A 51 2.00 -3.78 8.59
C ASP A 51 3.04 -4.44 7.68
N LEU A 52 4.30 -4.08 7.89
CA LEU A 52 5.46 -4.66 7.22
C LEU A 52 6.21 -5.66 8.12
N GLY A 53 5.78 -5.85 9.36
CA GLY A 53 6.48 -6.64 10.38
C GLY A 53 5.74 -7.94 10.73
N GLU A 54 5.69 -8.24 12.04
CA GLU A 54 5.29 -9.54 12.56
C GLU A 54 3.88 -9.98 12.15
N GLY A 55 2.92 -9.06 12.03
CA GLY A 55 1.56 -9.42 11.65
C GLY A 55 1.46 -9.92 10.21
N ARG A 56 2.25 -9.34 9.29
CA ARG A 56 2.38 -9.84 7.91
C ARG A 56 3.03 -11.21 7.88
N ILE A 57 4.12 -11.41 8.60
CA ILE A 57 4.82 -12.71 8.66
C ILE A 57 3.91 -13.80 9.23
N ALA A 58 3.18 -13.51 10.31
CA ALA A 58 2.23 -14.46 10.89
C ALA A 58 1.10 -14.84 9.91
N ALA A 59 0.62 -13.88 9.11
CA ALA A 59 -0.35 -14.15 8.06
C ALA A 59 0.24 -15.01 6.92
N MET A 60 1.50 -14.76 6.53
CA MET A 60 2.23 -15.57 5.56
C MET A 60 2.40 -17.02 6.05
N ASP A 61 2.80 -17.22 7.31
CA ASP A 61 2.96 -18.53 7.93
C ASP A 61 1.64 -19.31 7.96
N ALA A 62 0.55 -18.64 8.36
CA ALA A 62 -0.79 -19.26 8.39
C ALA A 62 -1.30 -19.66 7.00
N ALA A 63 -0.94 -18.89 5.96
CA ALA A 63 -1.33 -19.16 4.58
C ALA A 63 -0.38 -20.12 3.84
N GLY A 64 0.78 -20.44 4.42
CA GLY A 64 1.82 -21.24 3.76
C GLY A 64 2.54 -20.50 2.62
N VAL A 65 2.75 -19.19 2.75
CA VAL A 65 3.50 -18.35 1.80
C VAL A 65 4.95 -18.20 2.28
N ASP A 66 5.91 -18.64 1.48
CA ASP A 66 7.34 -18.62 1.86
C ASP A 66 7.99 -17.24 1.67
N MET A 67 7.52 -16.44 0.71
CA MET A 67 8.08 -15.12 0.41
C MET A 67 7.03 -14.24 -0.26
N GLN A 68 7.11 -12.94 0.00
CA GLN A 68 6.37 -11.91 -0.73
C GLN A 68 7.35 -10.94 -1.38
N ILE A 69 7.10 -10.58 -2.64
CA ILE A 69 7.71 -9.41 -3.28
C ILE A 69 6.75 -8.25 -3.09
N LEU A 70 7.19 -7.25 -2.34
CA LEU A 70 6.35 -6.13 -1.94
C LEU A 70 6.37 -5.00 -2.96
N SER A 71 5.20 -4.43 -3.24
CA SER A 71 5.03 -3.21 -4.02
C SER A 71 4.15 -2.21 -3.27
N HIS A 72 4.39 -0.91 -3.47
CA HIS A 72 3.52 0.10 -2.87
C HIS A 72 2.15 0.08 -3.55
N SER A 73 1.08 0.09 -2.77
CA SER A 73 -0.30 0.06 -3.25
C SER A 73 -0.70 1.34 -3.99
N VAL A 74 -1.73 1.23 -4.81
CA VAL A 74 -2.32 2.35 -5.55
C VAL A 74 -3.30 3.17 -4.69
N PRO A 75 -3.46 4.48 -4.95
CA PRO A 75 -2.56 5.29 -5.76
C PRO A 75 -1.22 5.47 -5.00
N GLY A 76 -0.11 5.30 -5.69
CA GLY A 76 1.20 5.63 -5.15
C GLY A 76 1.51 7.13 -5.32
N PRO A 77 2.77 7.54 -5.14
CA PRO A 77 3.18 8.93 -5.30
C PRO A 77 3.03 9.48 -6.74
N GLU A 78 2.81 8.63 -7.74
CA GLU A 78 2.74 9.00 -9.16
C GLU A 78 1.65 10.02 -9.50
N THR A 79 0.62 10.13 -8.65
CA THR A 79 -0.45 11.11 -8.83
C THR A 79 -0.30 12.34 -7.94
N LEU A 80 0.82 12.60 -7.26
CA LEU A 80 1.04 13.79 -6.41
C LEU A 80 1.71 14.96 -7.15
N ASP A 81 1.94 16.07 -6.44
CA ASP A 81 2.88 17.10 -6.89
C ASP A 81 4.29 16.49 -7.06
N PRO A 82 5.05 16.81 -8.13
CA PRO A 82 6.34 16.16 -8.39
C PRO A 82 7.35 16.23 -7.24
N ALA A 83 7.43 17.34 -6.51
CA ALA A 83 8.39 17.47 -5.42
C ALA A 83 8.01 16.57 -4.23
N ALA A 84 6.72 16.55 -3.88
CA ALA A 84 6.20 15.64 -2.86
C ALA A 84 6.30 14.17 -3.29
N ALA A 85 6.05 13.87 -4.57
CA ALA A 85 6.09 12.53 -5.12
C ALA A 85 7.48 11.90 -5.02
N VAL A 86 8.53 12.64 -5.39
CA VAL A 86 9.92 12.16 -5.30
C VAL A 86 10.30 11.85 -3.86
N GLU A 87 9.97 12.75 -2.94
CA GLU A 87 10.28 12.57 -1.52
C GLU A 87 9.55 11.36 -0.91
N LEU A 88 8.26 11.22 -1.21
CA LEU A 88 7.45 10.13 -0.69
C LEU A 88 7.80 8.77 -1.32
N ALA A 89 8.17 8.74 -2.60
CA ALA A 89 8.67 7.53 -3.24
C ALA A 89 9.96 7.04 -2.56
N ARG A 90 10.89 7.95 -2.28
CA ARG A 90 12.11 7.61 -1.53
C ARG A 90 11.78 7.07 -0.14
N ARG A 91 10.91 7.75 0.61
CA ARG A 91 10.49 7.31 1.95
C ARG A 91 9.79 5.95 1.93
N ALA A 92 8.97 5.66 0.92
CA ALA A 92 8.32 4.37 0.77
C ALA A 92 9.36 3.26 0.53
N ASN A 93 10.30 3.50 -0.37
CA ASN A 93 11.41 2.59 -0.64
C ASN A 93 12.28 2.35 0.61
N ASP A 94 12.63 3.41 1.35
CA ASP A 94 13.42 3.32 2.57
C ASP A 94 12.67 2.52 3.65
N ALA A 95 11.36 2.72 3.79
CA ALA A 95 10.54 2.03 4.78
C ALA A 95 10.44 0.52 4.50
N VAL A 96 10.16 0.12 3.25
CA VAL A 96 10.06 -1.31 2.90
C VAL A 96 11.42 -2.00 2.91
N ALA A 97 12.51 -1.29 2.62
CA ALA A 97 13.86 -1.84 2.69
C ALA A 97 14.36 -2.02 4.14
N ALA A 98 13.85 -1.24 5.08
CA ALA A 98 14.22 -1.31 6.50
C ALA A 98 13.35 -2.28 7.33
N ALA A 99 12.27 -2.79 6.75
CA ALA A 99 11.34 -3.72 7.40
C ALA A 99 11.90 -5.15 7.49
#